data_AF-A0A378AW24-F1
#
_entry.id   AF-A0A378AW24-F1
#
_cell.length_a   1.000
_cell.length_b   1.000
_cell.length_c   1.000
_cell.angle_alpha   90.00
_cell.angle_beta   90.00
_cell.angle_gamma   90.00
#
_symmetry.space_group_name_H-M   'P 1'
#
loop_
_entity.id
_entity.type
_entity.pdbx_description
1 polymer ?
#
loop_
_entity_poly.entity_id
_entity_poly.type
_entity_poly.pdbx_seq_one_letter_code
_entity_poly.pdbx_strand_id
1 'polypeptide(L)'
;MSWKDYKAVTRDLKAIYQAPTEEAGQQALEAFASAWDSRYPQISRSWQANWPNLATFFAYPTDIRKVIYTTNAIESLNSVLRHAIKKRKVFPTDDSVKKVVWLAIQSASRKWTMPLKDWRMAMSRFIIEFGDRLDGHF
;
A
#
# COMPACT_ATOMS: atom_id res chain seq x y z
N MET A 1 5.68 18.47 -5.30
CA MET A 1 5.98 17.74 -6.56
C MET A 1 5.13 18.33 -7.67
N SER A 2 5.72 18.70 -8.80
CA SER A 2 4.96 19.23 -9.95
C SER A 2 4.17 18.11 -10.64
N TRP A 3 3.00 18.44 -11.19
CA TRP A 3 2.19 17.50 -11.98
C TRP A 3 2.98 16.91 -13.16
N LYS A 4 3.90 17.69 -13.75
CA LYS A 4 4.75 17.26 -14.86
C LYS A 4 5.68 16.10 -14.47
N ASP A 5 6.19 16.09 -13.25
CA ASP A 5 7.14 15.06 -12.79
C ASP A 5 6.45 13.85 -12.16
N TYR A 6 5.18 13.99 -11.75
CA TYR A 6 4.46 12.97 -11.00
C TYR A 6 4.55 11.58 -11.63
N LYS A 7 4.35 11.48 -12.96
CA LYS A 7 4.40 10.20 -13.68
C LYS A 7 5.80 9.58 -13.69
N ALA A 8 6.84 10.38 -13.86
CA ALA A 8 8.22 9.91 -13.89
C ALA A 8 8.69 9.49 -12.49
N VAL A 9 8.44 10.33 -11.48
CA VAL A 9 8.76 10.03 -10.08
C VAL A 9 8.05 8.77 -9.62
N THR A 10 6.75 8.64 -9.87
CA THR A 10 6.00 7.45 -9.45
C THR A 10 6.50 6.20 -10.15
N ARG A 11 6.82 6.25 -11.45
CA ARG A 11 7.43 5.12 -12.18
C ARG A 11 8.72 4.66 -11.51
N ASP A 12 9.63 5.59 -11.22
CA ASP A 12 10.95 5.27 -10.65
C ASP A 12 10.81 4.76 -9.20
N LEU A 13 9.85 5.29 -8.44
CA LEU A 13 9.47 4.71 -7.14
C LEU A 13 8.95 3.28 -7.25
N LYS A 14 8.21 2.93 -8.32
CA LYS A 14 7.76 1.54 -8.52
C LYS A 14 8.93 0.59 -8.70
N ALA A 15 10.00 1.02 -9.36
CA ALA A 15 11.16 0.17 -9.59
C ALA A 15 11.79 -0.32 -8.28
N ILE A 16 11.72 0.47 -7.21
CA ILE A 16 12.22 0.11 -5.88
C ILE A 16 11.47 -1.11 -5.34
N TYR A 17 10.14 -1.02 -5.19
CA TYR A 17 9.36 -2.09 -4.57
C TYR A 17 8.96 -3.22 -5.53
N GLN A 18 9.20 -3.07 -6.84
CA GLN A 18 9.02 -4.14 -7.83
C GLN A 18 10.31 -4.92 -8.10
N ALA A 19 11.43 -4.52 -7.50
CA ALA A 19 12.70 -5.21 -7.64
C ALA A 19 12.60 -6.69 -7.22
N PRO A 20 13.38 -7.59 -7.85
CA PRO A 20 13.32 -9.02 -7.53
C PRO A 20 13.82 -9.33 -6.12
N THR A 21 14.86 -8.64 -5.65
CA THR A 21 15.49 -8.84 -4.34
C THR A 21 15.64 -7.52 -3.58
N GLU A 22 15.98 -7.61 -2.29
CA GLU A 22 16.25 -6.43 -1.45
C GLU A 22 17.42 -5.61 -1.99
N GLU A 23 18.51 -6.26 -2.40
CA GLU A 23 19.71 -5.60 -2.93
C GLU A 23 19.39 -4.84 -4.21
N ALA A 24 18.61 -5.46 -5.11
CA ALA A 24 18.15 -4.80 -6.33
C ALA A 24 17.21 -3.61 -6.01
N GLY A 25 16.39 -3.72 -4.95
CA GLY A 25 15.57 -2.64 -4.45
C GLY A 25 16.39 -1.47 -3.91
N GLN A 26 17.47 -1.77 -3.18
CA GLN A 26 18.39 -0.77 -2.66
C GLN A 26 19.15 -0.04 -3.78
N GLN A 27 19.63 -0.77 -4.78
CA GLN A 27 20.23 -0.17 -5.98
C GLN A 27 19.23 0.73 -6.73
N ALA A 28 17.97 0.32 -6.84
CA ALA A 28 16.92 1.14 -7.42
C ALA A 28 16.65 2.41 -6.59
N LEU A 29 16.73 2.35 -5.26
CA LEU A 29 16.61 3.51 -4.38
C LEU A 29 17.80 4.48 -4.54
N GLU A 30 19.01 3.99 -4.72
CA GLU A 30 20.20 4.81 -5.02
C GLU A 30 20.10 5.50 -6.39
N ALA A 31 19.63 4.77 -7.40
CA ALA A 31 19.36 5.32 -8.73
C ALA A 31 18.26 6.39 -8.67
N PHE A 32 17.20 6.14 -7.89
CA PHE A 32 16.15 7.11 -7.64
C PHE A 32 16.69 8.38 -6.98
N ALA A 33 17.51 8.24 -5.94
CA ALA A 33 18.12 9.36 -5.23
C ALA A 33 18.99 10.19 -6.18
N SER A 34 19.84 9.54 -6.98
CA SER A 34 20.69 10.21 -7.98
C SER A 34 19.88 11.02 -9.00
N ALA A 35 18.72 10.51 -9.43
CA ALA A 35 17.86 11.18 -10.40
C ALA A 35 17.03 12.33 -9.81
N TRP A 36 16.59 12.21 -8.54
CA TRP A 36 15.54 13.06 -8.00
C TRP A 36 15.93 13.92 -6.79
N ASP A 37 17.05 13.66 -6.12
CA ASP A 37 17.42 14.37 -4.89
C ASP A 37 17.69 15.85 -5.08
N SER A 38 18.13 16.26 -6.27
CA SER A 38 18.28 17.68 -6.61
C SER A 38 16.98 18.47 -6.49
N ARG A 39 15.81 17.82 -6.65
CA ARG A 39 14.49 18.46 -6.65
C ARG A 39 13.59 17.99 -5.49
N TYR A 40 13.71 16.72 -5.11
CA TYR A 40 12.84 16.06 -4.14
C TYR A 40 13.63 15.20 -3.11
N PRO A 41 14.61 15.78 -2.40
CA PRO A 41 15.54 15.02 -1.54
C PRO A 41 14.85 14.36 -0.33
N GLN A 42 13.66 14.81 0.04
CA GLN A 42 12.94 14.24 1.18
C GLN A 42 12.36 12.85 0.88
N ILE A 43 12.17 12.52 -0.40
CA ILE A 43 11.60 11.22 -0.77
C ILE A 43 12.61 10.11 -0.47
N SER A 44 13.80 10.18 -1.05
CA SER A 44 14.88 9.21 -0.82
C SER A 44 15.25 9.10 0.66
N ARG A 45 15.39 10.23 1.37
CA ARG A 45 15.66 10.26 2.81
C ARG A 45 14.63 9.51 3.64
N SER A 46 13.35 9.70 3.35
CA SER A 46 12.27 8.99 4.05
C SER A 46 12.33 7.47 3.79
N TRP A 47 12.60 7.08 2.55
CA TRP A 47 12.77 5.67 2.19
C TRP A 47 13.98 5.04 2.88
N GLN A 48 15.14 5.71 2.86
CA GLN A 48 16.36 5.25 3.52
C GLN A 48 16.17 5.12 5.04
N ALA A 49 15.57 6.12 5.68
CA ALA A 49 15.33 6.11 7.13
C ALA A 49 14.39 4.97 7.57
N ASN A 50 13.46 4.58 6.69
CA ASN A 50 12.50 3.50 6.96
C ASN A 50 12.86 2.19 6.27
N TRP A 51 14.03 2.10 5.62
CA TRP A 51 14.40 0.95 4.79
C TRP A 51 14.32 -0.38 5.54
N PRO A 52 14.80 -0.53 6.79
CA PRO A 52 14.70 -1.79 7.51
C PRO A 52 13.26 -2.31 7.64
N ASN A 53 12.28 -1.41 7.78
CA ASN A 53 10.87 -1.77 7.86
C ASN A 53 10.30 -2.06 6.47
N LEU A 54 10.61 -1.21 5.49
CA LEU A 54 10.12 -1.36 4.13
C LEU A 54 10.64 -2.63 3.49
N ALA A 55 11.93 -2.93 3.63
CA ALA A 55 12.62 -4.06 3.01
C ALA A 55 12.10 -5.43 3.46
N THR A 56 11.49 -5.53 4.65
CA THR A 56 10.86 -6.78 5.12
C THR A 56 9.88 -7.38 4.12
N PHE A 57 9.25 -6.58 3.27
CA PHE A 57 8.32 -7.10 2.28
C PHE A 57 9.03 -7.97 1.22
N PHE A 58 10.34 -7.79 0.98
CA PHE A 58 11.14 -8.63 0.07
C PHE A 58 11.28 -10.08 0.56
N ALA A 59 11.05 -10.35 1.84
CA ALA A 59 11.00 -11.71 2.37
C ALA A 59 9.82 -12.53 1.80
N TYR A 60 8.81 -11.86 1.23
CA TYR A 60 7.68 -12.52 0.59
C TYR A 60 7.89 -12.69 -0.93
N PRO A 61 7.37 -13.79 -1.53
CA PRO A 61 7.30 -13.96 -2.96
C PRO A 61 6.61 -12.81 -3.66
N THR A 62 6.97 -12.64 -4.93
CA THR A 62 6.38 -11.62 -5.81
C THR A 62 4.86 -11.62 -5.75
N ASP A 63 4.19 -12.77 -5.77
CA ASP A 63 2.72 -12.83 -5.81
C ASP A 63 2.06 -12.31 -4.53
N ILE A 64 2.68 -12.54 -3.36
CA ILE A 64 2.24 -11.94 -2.10
C ILE A 64 2.55 -10.45 -2.09
N ARG A 65 3.75 -10.06 -2.55
CA ARG A 65 4.15 -8.65 -2.65
C ARG A 65 3.19 -7.84 -3.53
N LYS A 66 2.71 -8.41 -4.64
CA LYS A 66 1.70 -7.77 -5.51
C LYS A 66 0.46 -7.35 -4.73
N VAL A 67 -0.05 -8.22 -3.87
CA VAL A 67 -1.22 -7.92 -3.05
C VAL A 67 -0.91 -6.81 -2.04
N ILE A 68 0.26 -6.86 -1.38
CA ILE A 68 0.68 -5.87 -0.38
C ILE A 68 0.75 -4.45 -0.96
N TYR A 69 1.44 -4.26 -2.10
CA TYR A 69 1.60 -2.91 -2.67
C TYR A 69 0.39 -2.43 -3.47
N THR A 70 -0.66 -3.26 -3.65
CA THR A 70 -1.89 -2.79 -4.30
C THR A 70 -2.65 -1.84 -3.37
N THR A 71 -2.55 -0.54 -3.64
CA THR A 71 -3.22 0.48 -2.85
C THR A 71 -4.72 0.57 -3.12
N ASN A 72 -5.25 -0.08 -4.16
CA ASN A 72 -6.65 0.05 -4.59
C ASN A 72 -7.66 -0.22 -3.47
N ALA A 73 -7.44 -1.24 -2.64
CA ALA A 73 -8.36 -1.56 -1.55
C ALA A 73 -8.36 -0.47 -0.46
N ILE A 74 -7.16 -0.03 -0.06
CA ILE A 74 -6.96 1.01 0.97
C ILE A 74 -7.45 2.37 0.45
N GLU A 75 -7.10 2.75 -0.77
CA GLU A 75 -7.52 4.02 -1.39
C GLU A 75 -9.01 4.07 -1.68
N SER A 76 -9.62 2.95 -2.07
CA SER A 76 -11.08 2.85 -2.22
C SER A 76 -11.78 3.14 -0.89
N LEU A 77 -11.33 2.53 0.21
CA LEU A 77 -11.87 2.80 1.53
C LEU A 77 -11.63 4.26 1.96
N ASN A 78 -10.40 4.76 1.81
CA ASN A 78 -10.07 6.15 2.13
C ASN A 78 -10.92 7.14 1.33
N SER A 79 -11.22 6.85 0.07
CA SER A 79 -12.11 7.66 -0.76
C SER A 79 -13.53 7.71 -0.20
N VAL A 80 -14.08 6.55 0.21
CA VAL A 80 -15.40 6.47 0.87
C VAL A 80 -15.42 7.28 2.17
N LEU A 81 -14.39 7.12 3.02
CA LEU A 81 -14.29 7.84 4.29
C LEU A 81 -14.20 9.34 4.07
N ARG A 82 -13.31 9.80 3.17
CA ARG A 82 -13.21 11.21 2.77
C ARG A 82 -14.54 11.76 2.28
N HIS A 83 -15.28 11.01 1.47
CA HIS A 83 -16.60 11.44 1.00
C HIS A 83 -17.62 11.56 2.13
N ALA A 84 -17.66 10.59 3.05
CA ALA A 84 -18.59 10.57 4.19
C ALA A 84 -18.36 11.76 5.14
N ILE A 85 -17.10 12.11 5.40
CA ILE A 85 -16.74 13.22 6.30
C ILE A 85 -16.79 14.59 5.61
N LYS A 86 -16.62 14.68 4.28
CA LYS A 86 -16.57 15.97 3.56
C LYS A 86 -17.80 16.85 3.81
N LYS A 87 -18.97 16.24 4.00
CA LYS A 87 -20.24 16.95 4.29
C LYS A 87 -20.39 17.37 5.76
N ARG A 88 -19.56 16.86 6.67
CA ARG A 88 -19.60 17.11 8.12
C ARG A 88 -18.24 17.64 8.59
N LYS A 89 -18.05 18.96 8.51
CA LYS A 89 -16.77 19.60 8.85
C LYS A 89 -16.48 19.66 10.36
N VAL A 90 -17.52 19.66 11.18
CA VAL A 90 -17.42 19.72 12.63
C VAL A 90 -18.24 18.59 13.22
N PHE A 91 -17.65 17.91 14.19
CA PHE A 91 -18.29 16.85 14.94
C PHE A 91 -18.40 17.27 16.41
N PRO A 92 -19.57 17.11 17.05
CA PRO A 92 -19.77 17.54 18.42
C PRO A 92 -19.00 16.68 19.44
N THR A 93 -18.76 15.41 19.12
CA THR A 93 -18.03 14.46 19.99
C THR A 93 -17.23 13.45 19.17
N ASP A 94 -16.21 12.85 19.78
CA ASP A 94 -15.44 11.77 19.16
C ASP A 94 -16.32 10.59 18.73
N ASP A 95 -17.32 10.23 19.54
CA ASP A 95 -18.24 9.14 19.25
C ASP A 95 -19.10 9.42 18.01
N SER A 96 -19.43 10.69 17.76
CA SER A 96 -20.14 11.07 16.55
C SER A 96 -19.30 10.86 15.28
N VAL A 97 -17.97 11.09 15.35
CA VAL A 97 -17.03 10.78 14.26
C VAL A 97 -16.95 9.27 14.07
N LYS A 98 -16.73 8.51 15.15
CA LYS A 98 -16.62 7.04 15.11
C LYS A 98 -17.87 6.42 14.47
N LYS A 99 -19.07 6.90 14.85
CA LYS A 99 -20.34 6.41 14.27
C LYS A 99 -20.42 6.66 12.77
N VAL A 100 -20.02 7.84 12.29
CA VAL A 100 -20.03 8.15 10.84
C VAL A 100 -19.02 7.29 10.09
N VAL A 101 -17.80 7.14 10.61
CA VAL A 101 -16.77 6.27 10.02
C VAL A 101 -17.24 4.83 9.97
N TRP A 102 -17.80 4.30 11.07
CA TRP A 102 -18.32 2.94 11.15
C TRP A 102 -19.44 2.69 10.14
N LEU A 103 -20.43 3.59 10.06
CA LEU A 103 -21.53 3.48 9.09
C LEU A 103 -21.03 3.53 7.64
N ALA A 104 -20.02 4.36 7.35
CA ALA A 104 -19.40 4.44 6.03
C ALA A 104 -18.69 3.13 5.66
N ILE A 105 -17.92 2.54 6.59
CA ILE A 105 -17.26 1.25 6.40
C ILE A 105 -18.31 0.15 6.17
N GLN A 106 -19.35 0.09 7.00
CA GLN A 106 -20.39 -0.94 6.88
C GLN A 106 -21.16 -0.83 5.55
N SER A 107 -21.40 0.39 5.07
CA SER A 107 -22.04 0.61 3.77
C SER A 107 -21.13 0.19 2.62
N ALA A 108 -19.83 0.50 2.70
CA ALA A 108 -18.84 0.11 1.69
C ALA A 108 -18.64 -1.41 1.64
N SER A 109 -18.56 -2.07 2.79
CA SER A 109 -18.26 -3.50 2.89
C SER A 109 -19.32 -4.38 2.22
N ARG A 110 -20.58 -3.92 2.15
CA ARG A 110 -21.65 -4.60 1.40
C ARG A 110 -21.34 -4.78 -0.09
N LYS A 111 -20.42 -3.99 -0.64
CA LYS A 111 -20.01 -4.06 -2.05
C LYS A 111 -18.74 -4.89 -2.26
N TRP A 112 -18.10 -5.37 -1.20
CA TRP A 112 -16.86 -6.17 -1.27
C TRP A 112 -17.18 -7.65 -1.52
N THR A 113 -17.76 -7.93 -2.68
CA THR A 113 -18.19 -9.28 -3.08
C THR A 113 -17.12 -10.04 -3.88
N MET A 114 -16.13 -9.33 -4.41
CA MET A 114 -15.06 -9.88 -5.24
C MET A 114 -13.74 -9.92 -4.46
N PRO A 115 -12.94 -10.99 -4.59
CA PRO A 115 -11.62 -11.05 -3.97
C PRO A 115 -10.68 -10.01 -4.60
N LEU A 116 -9.59 -9.70 -3.88
CA LEU A 116 -8.54 -8.85 -4.40
C LEU A 116 -7.96 -9.44 -5.70
N LYS A 117 -7.51 -8.55 -6.59
CA LYS A 117 -6.80 -8.97 -7.80
C LYS A 117 -5.56 -9.79 -7.39
N ASP A 118 -5.31 -10.88 -8.11
CA ASP A 118 -4.20 -11.83 -7.87
C ASP A 118 -4.26 -12.57 -6.52
N TRP A 119 -5.35 -12.44 -5.75
CA TRP A 119 -5.51 -13.07 -4.43
C TRP A 119 -5.37 -14.59 -4.46
N ARG A 120 -5.91 -15.26 -5.49
CA ARG A 120 -5.80 -16.72 -5.61
C ARG A 120 -4.35 -17.19 -5.70
N MET A 121 -3.54 -16.48 -6.49
CA MET A 121 -2.12 -16.80 -6.67
C MET A 121 -1.33 -16.53 -5.39
N ALA A 122 -1.62 -15.40 -4.72
CA ALA A 122 -1.05 -15.11 -3.41
C ALA A 122 -1.44 -16.16 -2.36
N MET A 123 -2.70 -16.61 -2.33
CA MET A 123 -3.18 -17.65 -1.42
C MET A 123 -2.44 -18.98 -1.62
N SER A 124 -2.24 -19.40 -2.88
CA SER A 124 -1.41 -20.58 -3.18
C SER A 124 0.00 -20.45 -2.62
N ARG A 125 0.62 -19.27 -2.69
CA ARG A 125 1.93 -19.01 -2.08
C ARG A 125 1.89 -19.01 -0.56
N PHE A 126 0.87 -18.42 0.06
CA PHE A 126 0.69 -18.46 1.51
C PHE A 126 0.57 -19.88 2.04
N ILE A 127 -0.15 -20.76 1.35
CA ILE A 127 -0.30 -22.18 1.72
C ILE A 127 1.05 -22.90 1.68
N ILE A 128 1.88 -22.62 0.66
CA ILE A 128 3.20 -23.25 0.52
C ILE A 128 4.16 -22.79 1.63
N GLU A 129 4.12 -21.52 2.01
CA GLU A 129 5.10 -20.92 2.93
C GLU A 129 4.70 -20.99 4.41
N PHE A 130 3.40 -21.01 4.68
CA PHE A 130 2.83 -20.86 6.03
C PHE A 130 1.66 -21.83 6.25
N GLY A 131 1.64 -22.98 5.58
CA GLY A 131 0.53 -23.93 5.62
C GLY A 131 0.17 -24.39 7.04
N ASP A 132 1.17 -24.58 7.89
CA ASP A 132 1.05 -24.90 9.32
C ASP A 132 0.28 -23.85 10.13
N ARG A 133 0.22 -22.60 9.65
CA ARG A 133 -0.50 -21.48 10.27
C ARG A 133 -1.90 -21.29 9.68
N LEU A 134 -2.24 -22.01 8.62
CA LEU A 134 -3.50 -21.89 7.87
C LEU A 134 -4.44 -23.08 8.08
N ASP A 135 -4.03 -24.08 8.85
CA ASP A 135 -4.87 -25.22 9.22
C ASP A 135 -6.18 -24.74 9.87
N GLY A 136 -7.31 -25.03 9.20
CA GLY A 136 -8.66 -24.65 9.64
C GLY A 136 -9.30 -23.44 8.92
N HIS A 137 -8.59 -22.79 7.99
CA HIS A 137 -9.10 -21.64 7.23
C HIS A 137 -9.49 -21.94 5.76
N PHE A 138 -9.66 -23.22 5.45
CA PHE A 138 -10.13 -23.72 4.15
C PHE A 138 -11.64 -23.91 4.11
#